data_AF-A0A0B0MAW1-F1
#
_entry.id   AF-A0A0B0MAW1-F1
#
_cell.length_a   1.000
_cell.length_b   1.000
_cell.length_c   1.000
_cell.angle_alpha   90.00
_cell.angle_beta   90.00
_cell.angle_gamma   90.00
#
_symmetry.space_group_name_H-M   'P 1'
#
loop_
_entity.id
_entity.type
_entity.pdbx_description
1 polymer ?
#
loop_
_entity_poly.entity_id
_entity_poly.type
_entity_poly.pdbx_seq_one_letter_code
_entity_poly.pdbx_strand_id
1 'polypeptide(L)'
;MTSEAREIMEKLKEKKAEYEAIALTDSSVNLENIDNRIITEVLGPERYGRVRFQGSGVTPTQYFGSGSQQYMPSESPAQAEVQRLKDQITQMQASTVEKIAEFKENMKNSSNNLEQRQQRERQRQLQQ
;
A
#
# COMPACT_ATOMS: atom_id res chain seq x y z
N MET A 1 13.71 -3.84 -40.99
CA MET A 1 14.72 -3.42 -39.99
C MET A 1 15.58 -2.34 -40.63
N THR A 2 15.70 -1.17 -40.03
CA THR A 2 16.53 -0.07 -40.55
C THR A 2 18.01 -0.36 -40.26
N SER A 3 18.90 0.02 -41.18
CA SER A 3 20.37 -0.13 -41.02
C SER A 3 20.87 0.53 -39.73
N GLU A 4 20.28 1.65 -39.34
CA GLU A 4 20.57 2.38 -38.11
C GLU A 4 20.32 1.55 -36.84
N ALA A 5 19.21 0.81 -36.78
CA ALA A 5 18.90 -0.04 -35.63
C ALA A 5 19.91 -1.19 -35.48
N ARG A 6 20.44 -1.70 -36.60
CA ARG A 6 21.47 -2.73 -36.62
C ARG A 6 22.81 -2.19 -36.12
N GLU A 7 23.19 -0.99 -36.55
CA GLU A 7 24.42 -0.32 -36.10
C GLU A 7 24.40 -0.04 -34.58
N ILE A 8 23.25 0.43 -34.06
CA ILE A 8 23.07 0.67 -32.62
C ILE A 8 23.21 -0.63 -31.82
N MET A 9 22.64 -1.73 -32.32
CA MET A 9 22.73 -3.04 -31.66
C MET A 9 24.17 -3.56 -31.59
N GLU A 10 24.94 -3.37 -32.67
CA GLU A 10 26.37 -3.73 -32.68
C GLU A 10 27.16 -2.89 -31.67
N LYS A 11 26.94 -1.57 -31.63
CA LYS A 11 27.59 -0.65 -30.67
C LYS A 11 27.30 -1.00 -29.21
N LEU A 12 26.07 -1.38 -28.89
CA LEU A 12 25.69 -1.82 -27.54
C LEU A 12 26.41 -3.12 -27.16
N LYS A 13 26.52 -4.08 -28.09
CA LYS A 13 27.19 -5.37 -27.86
C LYS A 13 28.70 -5.21 -27.66
N GLU A 14 29.32 -4.33 -28.45
CA GLU A 14 30.74 -3.99 -28.32
C GLU A 14 31.03 -3.34 -26.96
N LYS A 15 30.25 -2.32 -26.57
CA LYS A 15 30.40 -1.64 -25.29
C LYS A 15 30.18 -2.56 -24.10
N LYS A 16 29.25 -3.51 -24.20
CA LYS A 16 29.03 -4.53 -23.17
C LYS A 16 30.27 -5.38 -22.92
N ALA A 17 30.93 -5.85 -23.98
CA ALA A 17 32.15 -6.65 -23.85
C ALA A 17 33.31 -5.84 -23.23
N GLU A 18 33.43 -4.55 -23.57
CA GLU A 18 34.42 -3.64 -22.98
C GLU A 18 34.23 -3.49 -21.46
N TYR A 19 32.99 -3.23 -21.02
CA TYR A 19 32.70 -3.07 -19.59
C TYR A 19 32.75 -4.37 -18.80
N GLU A 20 32.39 -5.52 -19.38
CA GLU A 20 32.55 -6.83 -18.75
C GLU A 20 34.04 -7.14 -18.48
N ALA A 21 34.94 -6.78 -19.41
CA ALA A 21 36.38 -6.94 -19.22
C ALA A 21 36.94 -6.02 -18.12
N ILE A 22 36.41 -4.79 -18.03
CA ILE A 22 36.79 -3.82 -16.99
C ILE A 22 36.28 -4.30 -15.62
N ALA A 23 35.03 -4.76 -15.52
CA ALA A 23 34.46 -5.27 -14.28
C ALA A 23 35.18 -6.53 -13.77
N LEU A 24 35.72 -7.35 -14.67
CA LEU A 24 36.57 -8.49 -14.32
C LEU A 24 37.93 -8.04 -13.72
N THR A 25 38.43 -6.86 -14.10
CA THR A 25 39.75 -6.35 -13.71
C THR A 25 39.67 -5.42 -12.49
N ASP A 26 38.59 -4.66 -12.36
CA ASP A 26 38.35 -3.69 -11.30
C ASP A 26 37.04 -4.04 -10.59
N SER A 27 37.14 -4.79 -9.49
CA SER A 27 35.98 -5.24 -8.72
C SER A 27 35.24 -4.10 -7.99
N SER A 28 35.71 -2.85 -8.12
CA SER A 28 35.03 -1.67 -7.60
C SER A 28 33.93 -1.16 -8.53
N VAL A 29 33.93 -1.60 -9.80
CA VAL A 29 32.89 -1.25 -10.77
C VAL A 29 31.65 -2.09 -10.47
N ASN A 30 30.62 -1.46 -9.91
CA ASN A 30 29.36 -2.13 -9.59
C ASN A 30 28.68 -2.63 -10.89
N LEU A 31 28.63 -3.97 -11.06
CA LEU A 31 27.98 -4.63 -12.20
C LEU A 31 26.52 -4.21 -12.38
N GLU A 32 25.81 -3.87 -11.30
CA GLU A 32 24.37 -3.56 -11.32
C GLU A 32 24.03 -2.30 -12.12
N ASN A 33 25.01 -1.44 -12.44
CA ASN A 33 24.78 -0.18 -13.17
C ASN A 33 25.52 -0.08 -14.51
N ILE A 34 26.20 -1.16 -14.94
CA ILE A 34 26.96 -1.19 -16.20
C ILE A 34 26.03 -1.05 -17.41
N ASP A 35 24.89 -1.75 -17.42
CA ASP A 35 23.95 -1.70 -18.53
C ASP A 35 23.35 -0.29 -18.71
N ASN A 36 23.01 0.40 -17.63
CA ASN A 36 22.53 1.79 -17.67
C ASN A 36 23.60 2.74 -18.20
N ARG A 37 24.86 2.53 -17.80
CA ARG A 37 25.99 3.32 -18.31
C ARG A 37 26.19 3.10 -19.82
N ILE A 38 26.13 1.86 -20.30
CA ILE A 38 26.25 1.54 -21.73
C ILE A 38 25.10 2.17 -22.52
N ILE A 39 23.87 2.07 -22.01
CA ILE A 39 22.69 2.66 -22.65
C ILE A 39 22.80 4.18 -22.73
N THR A 40 23.27 4.84 -21.67
CA THR A 40 23.45 6.30 -21.66
C THR A 40 24.61 6.77 -22.54
N GLU A 41 25.67 5.98 -22.69
CA GLU A 41 26.79 6.28 -23.59
C GLU A 41 26.43 6.11 -25.06
N VAL A 42 25.66 5.07 -25.42
CA VAL A 42 25.28 4.79 -26.81
C VAL A 42 24.06 5.60 -27.25
N LEU A 43 23.06 5.77 -26.38
CA LEU A 43 21.76 6.37 -26.72
C LEU A 43 21.52 7.74 -26.08
N GLY A 44 22.46 8.24 -25.28
CA GLY A 44 22.35 9.48 -24.51
C GLY A 44 21.59 9.33 -23.18
N PRO A 45 21.70 10.31 -22.27
CA PRO A 45 21.01 10.30 -20.98
C PRO A 45 19.48 10.34 -21.17
N GLU A 46 18.77 9.61 -20.31
CA GLU A 46 17.31 9.57 -20.31
C GLU A 46 16.75 10.97 -20.00
N ARG A 47 16.06 11.57 -20.99
CA ARG A 47 15.48 12.90 -20.80
C ARG A 47 14.09 12.76 -20.17
N TYR A 48 13.93 13.36 -18.99
CA TYR A 48 12.66 13.50 -18.29
C TYR A 48 11.52 13.91 -19.25
N GLY A 49 10.40 13.17 -19.21
CA GLY A 49 9.19 13.50 -19.95
C GLY A 49 9.08 12.93 -21.37
N ARG A 50 10.03 12.12 -21.84
CA ARG A 50 9.88 11.35 -23.09
C ARG A 50 10.01 9.86 -22.82
N VAL A 51 8.88 9.19 -22.69
CA VAL A 51 8.83 7.74 -22.67
C VAL A 51 9.16 7.24 -24.09
N ARG A 52 10.24 6.46 -24.22
CA ARG A 52 10.62 5.83 -25.49
C ARG A 52 9.66 4.69 -25.77
N PHE A 53 8.52 4.99 -26.40
CA PHE A 53 7.67 3.94 -26.98
C PHE A 53 8.17 3.66 -28.40
N GLN A 54 9.00 2.64 -28.56
CA GLN A 54 9.13 1.96 -29.85
C GLN A 54 9.23 0.45 -29.58
N GLY A 55 8.09 -0.23 -29.62
CA GLY A 55 7.99 -1.68 -29.43
C GLY A 55 6.64 -2.13 -28.91
N SER A 56 6.15 -3.27 -29.42
CA SER A 56 4.94 -3.95 -28.94
C SER A 56 5.23 -4.60 -27.58
N GLY A 57 4.91 -3.91 -26.49
CA GLY A 57 4.86 -4.49 -25.14
C GLY A 57 5.71 -3.77 -24.10
N VAL A 58 5.28 -3.87 -22.84
CA VAL A 58 6.06 -3.54 -21.65
C VAL A 58 7.22 -4.51 -21.53
N THR A 59 8.42 -4.11 -21.93
CA THR A 59 9.62 -4.65 -21.29
C THR A 59 9.73 -3.92 -19.96
N PRO A 60 9.52 -4.57 -18.81
CA PRO A 60 9.74 -3.92 -17.54
C PRO A 60 11.22 -3.58 -17.46
N THR A 61 11.54 -2.29 -17.51
CA THR A 61 12.78 -1.80 -16.92
C THR A 61 12.80 -2.37 -15.51
N GLN A 62 13.72 -3.29 -15.19
CA GLN A 62 13.96 -3.74 -13.82
C GLN A 62 14.63 -2.60 -13.06
N TYR A 63 13.88 -1.52 -12.86
CA TYR A 63 14.24 -0.39 -12.02
C TYR A 63 13.89 -0.65 -10.55
N PHE A 64 13.19 -1.75 -10.25
CA PHE A 64 12.90 -2.16 -8.89
C PHE A 64 13.52 -3.53 -8.63
N GLY A 65 14.73 -3.49 -8.08
CA GLY A 65 15.39 -4.67 -7.53
C GLY A 65 14.54 -5.31 -6.42
N SER A 66 14.73 -6.61 -6.25
CA SER A 66 14.07 -7.47 -5.26
C SER A 66 14.28 -7.04 -3.79
N GLY A 67 15.02 -5.95 -3.53
CA GLY A 67 15.15 -5.29 -2.23
C GLY A 67 14.06 -4.25 -1.91
N SER A 68 13.16 -3.93 -2.86
CA SER A 68 12.13 -2.89 -2.69
C SER A 68 10.98 -3.28 -1.73
N GLN A 69 11.04 -4.46 -1.10
CA GLN A 69 10.01 -4.91 -0.15
C GLN A 69 10.17 -4.34 1.26
N GLN A 70 11.14 -3.47 1.51
CA GLN A 70 11.08 -2.57 2.67
C GLN A 70 10.70 -1.17 2.20
N TYR A 71 9.47 -1.04 1.70
CA TYR A 71 8.76 0.20 1.85
C TYR A 71 8.68 0.44 3.36
N MET A 72 9.55 1.31 3.88
CA MET A 72 9.41 1.84 5.23
C MET A 72 7.94 2.22 5.40
N PRO A 73 7.19 1.64 6.36
CA PRO A 73 5.91 2.18 6.73
C PRO A 73 6.21 3.42 7.59
N SER A 74 6.97 4.39 7.06
CA SER A 74 7.05 5.69 7.71
C SER A 74 5.65 6.25 7.60
N GLU A 75 4.96 6.39 8.72
CA GLU A 75 3.65 6.99 8.82
C GLU A 75 3.69 8.34 8.11
N SER A 76 3.27 8.36 6.85
CA SER A 76 2.99 9.60 6.16
C SER A 76 1.89 10.28 6.97
N PRO A 77 1.90 11.62 7.07
CA PRO A 77 0.79 12.37 7.66
C PRO A 77 -0.59 11.90 7.16
N ALA A 78 -0.68 11.43 5.92
CA ALA A 78 -1.88 10.83 5.35
C ALA A 78 -2.30 9.51 6.02
N GLN A 79 -1.36 8.63 6.38
CA GLN A 79 -1.65 7.35 7.04
C GLN A 79 -1.99 7.53 8.52
N ALA A 80 -1.32 8.45 9.21
CA ALA A 80 -1.64 8.80 10.60
C ALA A 80 -3.07 9.36 10.72
N GLU A 81 -3.48 10.22 9.78
CA GLU A 81 -4.85 10.76 9.77
C GLU A 81 -5.89 9.69 9.47
N VAL A 82 -5.61 8.77 8.53
CA VAL A 82 -6.48 7.61 8.27
C VAL A 82 -6.63 6.74 9.51
N GLN A 83 -5.55 6.50 10.26
CA GLN A 83 -5.62 5.71 11.48
C GLN A 83 -6.43 6.42 12.56
N ARG A 84 -6.20 7.73 12.75
CA ARG A 84 -6.98 8.55 13.69
C ARG A 84 -8.48 8.51 13.38
N LEU A 85 -8.84 8.59 12.09
CA LEU A 85 -10.23 8.49 11.66
C LEU A 85 -10.82 7.09 11.93
N LYS A 86 -10.05 6.02 11.71
CA LYS A 86 -10.49 4.65 12.07
C LYS A 86 -10.74 4.51 13.57
N ASP A 87 -9.86 5.08 14.39
CA ASP A 87 -9.99 5.02 15.85
C ASP A 87 -11.23 5.79 16.32
N GLN A 88 -11.50 6.97 15.75
CA GLN A 88 -12.72 7.73 16.01
C GLN A 88 -13.99 6.97 15.60
N ILE A 89 -13.99 6.35 14.43
CA ILE A 89 -15.13 5.53 13.97
C ILE A 89 -15.37 4.37 14.94
N THR A 90 -14.30 3.70 15.37
CA THR A 90 -14.38 2.58 16.31
C THR A 90 -14.94 3.03 17.66
N GLN A 91 -14.50 4.19 18.18
CA GLN A 91 -15.02 4.76 19.42
C GLN A 91 -16.50 5.15 19.32
N MET A 92 -16.90 5.79 18.22
CA MET A 92 -18.31 6.13 17.98
C MET A 92 -19.18 4.88 17.87
N GLN A 93 -18.69 3.83 17.22
CA GLN A 93 -19.38 2.54 17.15
C GLN A 93 -19.55 1.92 18.53
N ALA A 94 -18.48 1.87 19.34
CA ALA A 94 -18.54 1.32 20.70
C ALA A 94 -19.55 2.07 21.57
N SER A 95 -19.49 3.41 21.60
CA SER A 95 -20.44 4.22 22.39
C SER A 95 -21.89 4.11 21.90
N THR A 96 -22.11 3.87 20.61
CA THR A 96 -23.46 3.63 20.06
C THR A 96 -23.99 2.27 20.52
N VAL A 97 -23.15 1.23 20.49
CA VAL A 97 -23.53 -0.10 20.95
C VAL A 97 -23.85 -0.10 22.45
N GLU A 98 -23.04 0.59 23.26
CA GLU A 98 -23.25 0.75 24.70
C GLU A 98 -24.59 1.44 25.00
N LYS A 99 -24.88 2.57 24.35
CA LYS A 99 -26.17 3.27 24.50
C LYS A 99 -27.37 2.40 24.11
N ILE A 100 -27.23 1.57 23.07
CA ILE A 100 -28.29 0.63 22.66
C ILE A 100 -28.49 -0.45 23.73
N ALA A 101 -27.40 -0.97 24.30
CA ALA A 101 -27.48 -1.97 25.36
C ALA A 101 -28.15 -1.42 26.62
N GLU A 102 -27.72 -0.24 27.09
CA GLU A 102 -28.31 0.45 28.24
C GLU A 102 -29.80 0.73 28.02
N PHE A 103 -30.17 1.23 26.84
CA PHE A 103 -31.57 1.48 26.51
C PHE A 103 -32.42 0.21 26.58
N LYS A 104 -31.90 -0.91 26.05
CA LYS A 104 -32.59 -2.21 26.11
C LYS A 104 -32.73 -2.71 27.55
N GLU A 105 -31.71 -2.54 28.37
CA GLU A 105 -31.75 -2.93 29.78
C GLU A 105 -32.76 -2.09 30.57
N ASN A 106 -32.77 -0.78 30.36
CA ASN A 106 -33.76 0.12 30.95
C ASN A 106 -35.19 -0.28 30.57
N MET A 107 -35.45 -0.57 29.29
CA MET A 107 -36.75 -1.07 28.83
C MET A 107 -37.16 -2.37 29.53
N LYS A 108 -36.24 -3.33 29.64
CA LYS A 108 -36.49 -4.61 30.31
C LYS A 108 -36.80 -4.41 31.80
N ASN A 109 -36.03 -3.57 32.48
CA ASN A 109 -36.22 -3.26 33.89
C ASN A 109 -37.55 -2.55 34.14
N SER A 110 -37.93 -1.59 33.30
CA SER A 110 -39.23 -0.93 33.38
C SER A 110 -40.39 -1.90 33.17
N SER A 111 -40.29 -2.82 32.20
CA SER A 111 -41.31 -3.85 31.97
C SER A 111 -41.47 -4.76 33.19
N ASN A 112 -40.36 -5.28 33.73
CA ASN A 112 -40.38 -6.14 34.92
C ASN A 112 -40.96 -5.43 36.15
N ASN A 113 -40.63 -4.14 36.33
CA ASN A 113 -41.16 -3.36 37.45
C ASN A 113 -42.68 -3.19 37.34
N LEU A 114 -43.18 -2.92 36.13
CA LEU A 114 -44.61 -2.78 35.88
C LEU A 114 -45.37 -4.08 36.16
N GLU A 115 -44.84 -5.22 35.70
CA GLU A 115 -45.43 -6.53 35.99
C GLU A 115 -45.49 -6.82 37.50
N GLN A 116 -44.41 -6.55 38.24
CA GLN A 116 -44.39 -6.71 39.69
C GLN A 116 -45.42 -5.81 40.38
N ARG A 117 -45.58 -4.57 39.92
CA ARG A 117 -46.59 -3.64 40.47
C ARG A 117 -48.00 -4.19 40.26
N GLN A 118 -48.32 -4.65 39.05
CA GLN A 118 -49.63 -5.26 38.77
C GLN A 118 -49.89 -6.50 39.62
N GLN A 119 -48.88 -7.36 39.82
CA GLN A 119 -49.02 -8.53 40.69
C GLN A 119 -49.30 -8.13 42.15
N ARG A 120 -48.58 -7.14 42.68
CA ARG A 120 -48.79 -6.62 44.05
C ARG A 120 -50.17 -5.98 44.20
N GLU A 121 -50.66 -5.28 43.19
CA GLU A 121 -52.01 -4.71 43.20
C GLU A 121 -53.09 -5.80 43.19
N ARG A 122 -52.93 -6.83 42.34
CA ARG A 122 -53.83 -7.99 42.37
C ARG A 122 -53.85 -8.69 43.72
N GLN A 123 -52.69 -8.89 44.34
CA GLN A 123 -52.62 -9.49 45.68
C GLN A 123 -53.29 -8.63 46.75
N ARG A 124 -53.15 -7.30 46.67
CA ARG A 124 -53.83 -6.38 47.60
C ARG A 124 -55.35 -6.40 47.45
N GLN A 125 -55.87 -6.53 46.23
CA GLN A 125 -57.31 -6.66 45.99
C GLN A 125 -57.88 -7.97 46.52
N LEU A 126 -57.09 -9.05 46.59
CA LEU A 126 -57.52 -10.33 47.15
C LEU A 126 -57.52 -10.36 48.69
N GLN A 127 -56.89 -9.38 49.35
CA GLN A 127 -56.79 -9.29 50.81
C GLN A 127 -57.79 -8.27 51.43
N GLN A 128 -58.60 -7.59 50.61
CA GLN A 128 -59.70 -6.72 51.02
C GLN A 128 -61.04 -7.42 50.76
#